data_AF-A0A521VQK4-F1
#
_entry.id   AF-A0A521VQK4-F1
#
_cell.length_a   1.000
_cell.length_b   1.000
_cell.length_c   1.000
_cell.angle_alpha   90.00
_cell.angle_beta   90.00
_cell.angle_gamma   90.00
#
_symmetry.space_group_name_H-M   'P 1'
#
loop_
_entity.id
_entity.type
_entity.pdbx_description
1 polymer ?
#
loop_
_entity_poly.entity_id
_entity_poly.type
_entity_poly.pdbx_seq_one_letter_code
_entity_poly.pdbx_strand_id
1 'polypeptide(L)'
;MTASDPAVQFPVSPDSPFADGYDIATERDALADLVASANPDQNDPRWDRFVELRERESELRETAQSEARHPAPAHAVAVKAASPIAKLGQLADATPDTMTLHTKDAYRMFTGRPADSAAKLPPIPGGKRFAAVLKSIWHLSANDNPYAEWILVRMYDGLVAIRAHLSRVITAREEAIDLLKRKGLTLSVMGSRSPTTVELGFRSPYGYATAEAIVEFDYYVRMIKTLIHKDRMSDEEGRVAIRVVGREMRALFLEPIRWERHLLREELRPLSRSDFLPTADEMARQRVRAMVALFGEVPRKVFTGAETPRHTRRRVKLTNAELRLLEQASLTAAEGPQQPDTELL
;
A
#
# COMPACT_ATOMS: atom_id res chain seq x y z
N MET A 1 -0.78 6.77 -34.46
CA MET A 1 -2.04 7.12 -33.76
C MET A 1 -2.19 6.18 -32.59
N THR A 2 -1.77 6.61 -31.41
CA THR A 2 -1.92 5.84 -30.16
C THR A 2 -3.27 6.20 -29.56
N ALA A 3 -4.15 5.22 -29.42
CA ALA A 3 -5.36 5.38 -28.62
C ALA A 3 -4.94 5.57 -27.17
N SER A 4 -5.22 6.74 -26.60
CA SER A 4 -5.17 6.95 -25.16
C SER A 4 -6.16 6.00 -24.49
N ASP A 5 -5.75 5.32 -23.43
CA ASP A 5 -6.68 4.62 -22.55
C ASP A 5 -7.76 5.61 -22.08
N PRO A 6 -9.05 5.25 -22.13
CA PRO A 6 -10.09 6.14 -21.64
C PRO A 6 -9.91 6.31 -20.13
N ALA A 7 -9.65 7.54 -19.70
CA ALA A 7 -9.70 7.91 -18.28
C ALA A 7 -11.03 7.43 -17.70
N VAL A 8 -10.98 6.68 -16.60
CA VAL A 8 -12.18 6.19 -15.91
C VAL A 8 -13.05 7.38 -15.53
N GLN A 9 -14.20 7.52 -16.17
CA GLN A 9 -15.17 8.59 -15.88
C GLN A 9 -16.11 8.13 -14.76
N PHE A 10 -16.26 8.99 -13.76
CA PHE A 10 -17.16 8.79 -12.63
C PHE A 10 -18.42 9.65 -12.79
N PRO A 11 -19.60 9.17 -12.37
CA PRO A 11 -20.81 9.97 -12.39
C PRO A 11 -20.70 11.10 -11.36
N VAL A 12 -21.32 12.24 -11.67
CA VAL A 12 -21.35 13.41 -10.80
C VAL A 12 -22.77 13.92 -10.60
N SER A 13 -23.07 14.42 -9.40
CA SER A 13 -24.38 14.94 -9.01
C SER A 13 -24.25 16.24 -8.22
N PRO A 14 -25.15 17.23 -8.42
CA PRO A 14 -25.18 18.45 -7.63
C PRO A 14 -25.51 18.21 -6.15
N ASP A 15 -26.14 17.09 -5.82
CA ASP A 15 -26.49 16.70 -4.44
C ASP A 15 -25.41 15.80 -3.80
N SER A 16 -24.23 15.72 -4.42
CA SER A 16 -23.13 14.90 -3.93
C SER A 16 -22.60 15.42 -2.58
N PRO A 17 -22.36 14.53 -1.60
CA PRO A 17 -21.69 14.90 -0.36
C PRO A 17 -20.17 15.10 -0.52
N PHE A 18 -19.62 14.88 -1.73
CA PHE A 18 -18.18 14.96 -2.00
C PHE A 18 -17.81 16.23 -2.77
N ALA A 19 -16.63 16.78 -2.48
CA ALA A 19 -16.17 18.04 -3.07
C ALA A 19 -15.96 18.00 -4.59
N ASP A 20 -15.72 16.80 -5.15
CA ASP A 20 -15.57 16.54 -6.58
C ASP A 20 -16.90 16.20 -7.28
N GLY A 21 -18.02 16.25 -6.56
CA GLY A 21 -19.34 16.01 -7.11
C GLY A 21 -19.67 14.53 -7.32
N TYR A 22 -18.84 13.59 -6.85
CA TYR A 22 -19.01 12.15 -7.06
C TYR A 22 -20.42 11.65 -6.69
N ASP A 23 -21.13 11.07 -7.65
CA ASP A 23 -22.48 10.53 -7.43
C ASP A 23 -22.43 9.09 -6.94
N ILE A 24 -22.35 8.94 -5.62
CA ILE A 24 -22.27 7.63 -4.97
C ILE A 24 -23.54 6.79 -5.13
N ALA A 25 -24.71 7.42 -5.28
CA ALA A 25 -25.96 6.69 -5.42
C ALA A 25 -26.02 6.03 -6.81
N THR A 26 -25.77 6.81 -7.85
CA THR A 26 -25.70 6.31 -9.23
C THR A 26 -24.58 5.27 -9.39
N GLU A 27 -23.42 5.46 -8.76
CA GLU A 27 -22.35 4.48 -8.84
C GLU A 27 -22.68 3.17 -8.13
N ARG A 28 -23.32 3.25 -6.95
CA ARG A 28 -23.77 2.07 -6.21
C ARG A 28 -24.79 1.26 -6.99
N ASP A 29 -25.69 1.91 -7.70
CA ASP A 29 -26.66 1.24 -8.57
C ASP A 29 -25.97 0.61 -9.79
N ALA A 30 -25.01 1.32 -10.41
CA ALA A 30 -24.25 0.83 -11.57
C ALA A 30 -23.34 -0.37 -11.27
N LEU A 31 -22.94 -0.54 -10.00
CA LEU A 31 -22.06 -1.60 -9.52
C LEU A 31 -22.75 -2.55 -8.53
N ALA A 32 -24.09 -2.58 -8.51
CA ALA A 32 -24.88 -3.34 -7.56
C ALA A 32 -24.52 -4.84 -7.57
N ASP A 33 -24.17 -5.39 -8.73
CA ASP A 33 -23.71 -6.76 -8.92
C ASP A 33 -22.35 -7.03 -8.24
N LEU A 34 -21.38 -6.13 -8.38
CA LEU A 34 -20.10 -6.24 -7.67
C LEU A 34 -20.25 -5.99 -6.16
N VAL A 35 -21.16 -5.09 -5.78
CA VAL A 35 -21.44 -4.77 -4.36
C VAL A 35 -22.07 -5.94 -3.62
N ALA A 36 -22.96 -6.68 -4.28
CA ALA A 36 -23.65 -7.84 -3.72
C ALA A 36 -22.77 -9.11 -3.71
N SER A 37 -21.71 -9.15 -4.52
CA SER A 37 -20.78 -10.28 -4.52
C SER A 37 -19.91 -10.28 -3.27
N ALA A 38 -19.85 -11.41 -2.58
CA ALA A 38 -18.92 -11.64 -1.47
C ALA A 38 -17.44 -11.64 -1.93
N ASN A 39 -17.19 -11.92 -3.22
CA ASN A 39 -15.86 -11.93 -3.81
C ASN A 39 -15.90 -11.45 -5.27
N PRO A 40 -15.99 -10.12 -5.50
CA PRO A 40 -16.09 -9.57 -6.85
C PRO A 40 -14.79 -9.81 -7.66
N ASP A 41 -14.94 -10.11 -8.96
CA ASP A 41 -13.80 -10.40 -9.84
C ASP A 41 -12.94 -9.15 -10.04
N GLN A 42 -11.66 -9.28 -9.69
CA GLN A 42 -10.67 -8.19 -9.75
C GLN A 42 -10.23 -7.85 -11.17
N ASN A 43 -10.58 -8.69 -12.15
CA ASN A 43 -10.34 -8.44 -13.56
C ASN A 43 -11.56 -7.82 -14.25
N ASP A 44 -12.65 -7.54 -13.53
CA ASP A 44 -13.77 -6.77 -14.10
C ASP A 44 -13.23 -5.39 -14.53
N PRO A 45 -13.48 -4.92 -15.76
CA PRO A 45 -13.05 -3.59 -16.21
C PRO A 45 -13.56 -2.44 -15.33
N ARG A 46 -14.59 -2.67 -14.52
CA ARG A 46 -15.16 -1.73 -13.54
C ARG A 46 -14.50 -1.85 -12.16
N TRP A 47 -13.46 -2.67 -11.99
CA TRP A 47 -12.82 -2.90 -10.69
C TRP A 47 -12.31 -1.60 -10.05
N ASP A 48 -11.66 -0.74 -10.82
CA ASP A 48 -11.17 0.54 -10.33
C ASP A 48 -12.32 1.45 -9.85
N ARG A 49 -13.48 1.39 -10.52
CA ARG A 49 -14.71 2.08 -10.10
C ARG A 49 -15.30 1.52 -8.82
N PHE A 50 -15.29 0.19 -8.70
CA PHE A 50 -15.74 -0.50 -7.49
C PHE A 50 -14.87 -0.20 -6.28
N VAL A 51 -13.55 -0.14 -6.45
CA VAL A 51 -12.61 0.26 -5.40
C VAL A 51 -12.91 1.70 -4.95
N GLU A 52 -13.06 2.65 -5.88
CA GLU A 52 -13.40 4.04 -5.54
C GLU A 52 -14.76 4.13 -4.82
N LEU A 53 -15.79 3.40 -5.27
CA LEU A 53 -17.09 3.34 -4.59
C LEU A 53 -16.94 2.88 -3.13
N ARG A 54 -16.19 1.80 -2.87
CA ARG A 54 -15.96 1.30 -1.51
C ARG A 54 -15.17 2.29 -0.65
N GLU A 55 -14.27 3.06 -1.23
CA GLU A 55 -13.55 4.14 -0.55
C GLU A 55 -14.50 5.27 -0.12
N ARG A 56 -15.38 5.72 -1.03
CA ARG A 56 -16.38 6.76 -0.76
C ARG A 56 -17.43 6.33 0.27
N GLU A 57 -17.85 5.06 0.24
CA GLU A 57 -18.70 4.48 1.28
C GLU A 57 -18.01 4.50 2.66
N SER A 58 -16.71 4.22 2.71
CA SER A 58 -15.93 4.27 3.94
C SER A 58 -15.79 5.69 4.48
N GLU A 59 -15.54 6.67 3.60
CA GLU A 59 -15.42 8.09 3.96
C GLU A 59 -16.71 8.63 4.58
N LEU A 60 -17.88 8.30 4.02
CA LEU A 60 -19.17 8.69 4.60
C LEU A 60 -19.42 8.03 5.96
N ARG A 61 -19.04 6.75 6.12
CA ARG A 61 -19.15 6.06 7.42
C ARG A 61 -18.24 6.69 8.47
N GLU A 62 -17.00 7.02 8.11
CA GLU A 62 -16.07 7.70 9.01
C GLU A 62 -16.58 9.09 9.41
N THR A 63 -17.12 9.84 8.45
CA THR A 63 -17.70 11.18 8.69
C THR A 63 -18.91 11.08 9.63
N ALA A 64 -19.86 10.18 9.34
CA ALA A 64 -21.04 9.96 10.18
C ALA A 64 -20.67 9.49 11.61
N GLN A 65 -19.67 8.62 11.74
CA GLN A 65 -19.17 8.19 13.06
C GLN A 65 -18.46 9.32 13.81
N SER A 66 -17.79 10.23 13.11
CA SER A 66 -17.13 11.39 13.71
C SER A 66 -18.14 12.43 14.22
N GLU A 67 -19.24 12.63 13.49
CA GLU A 67 -20.38 13.48 13.87
C GLU A 67 -21.18 12.89 15.04
N ALA A 68 -21.42 11.58 15.04
CA ALA A 68 -22.10 10.90 16.14
C ALA A 68 -21.30 10.95 17.47
N ARG A 69 -19.97 11.07 17.39
CA ARG A 69 -19.09 11.22 18.57
C ARG A 69 -19.04 12.65 19.12
N HIS A 70 -19.49 13.64 18.36
CA HIS A 70 -19.57 15.04 18.77
C HIS A 70 -20.97 15.59 18.49
N PRO A 71 -22.01 15.17 19.22
CA PRO A 71 -23.33 15.78 19.09
C PRO A 71 -23.20 17.27 19.41
N ALA A 72 -23.58 18.12 18.45
CA ALA A 72 -23.60 19.56 18.66
C ALA A 72 -24.47 19.91 19.87
N PRO A 73 -24.06 20.86 20.74
CA PRO A 73 -24.91 21.27 21.84
C PRO A 73 -26.19 21.94 21.30
N ALA A 74 -27.33 21.51 21.83
CA ALA A 74 -28.63 22.08 21.50
C ALA A 74 -28.72 23.55 21.99
N HIS A 75 -29.15 24.41 21.07
CA HIS A 75 -29.47 25.83 21.22
C HIS A 75 -28.31 26.81 21.49
N ALA A 76 -27.87 27.53 20.45
CA ALA A 76 -27.61 28.97 20.50
C ALA A 76 -27.34 29.57 19.10
N VAL A 77 -28.23 30.49 18.70
CA VAL A 77 -28.01 31.71 17.91
C VAL A 77 -27.44 31.58 16.48
N ALA A 78 -28.28 31.99 15.53
CA ALA A 78 -27.98 32.22 14.14
C ALA A 78 -26.85 33.26 13.93
N VAL A 79 -26.17 33.10 12.79
CA VAL A 79 -25.07 33.90 12.24
C VAL A 79 -23.69 33.57 12.82
N LYS A 80 -23.05 32.55 12.24
CA LYS A 80 -21.61 32.61 11.98
C LYS A 80 -21.41 32.53 10.48
N ALA A 81 -21.02 33.66 9.88
CA ALA A 81 -20.38 33.64 8.58
C ALA A 81 -19.31 32.54 8.61
N ALA A 82 -19.43 31.54 7.74
CA ALA A 82 -18.44 30.50 7.61
C ALA A 82 -17.07 31.17 7.50
N SER A 83 -16.21 30.92 8.49
CA SER A 83 -14.84 31.46 8.52
C SER A 83 -14.19 31.20 7.15
N PRO A 84 -13.43 32.14 6.56
CA PRO A 84 -12.73 31.89 5.29
C PRO A 84 -11.89 30.61 5.33
N ILE A 85 -11.40 30.24 6.52
CA ILE A 85 -10.68 28.99 6.81
C ILE A 85 -11.55 27.75 6.59
N ALA A 86 -12.85 27.82 6.90
CA ALA A 86 -13.79 26.72 6.67
C ALA A 86 -14.20 26.56 5.19
N LYS A 87 -13.87 27.53 4.33
CA LYS A 87 -14.09 27.47 2.87
C LYS A 87 -12.84 27.03 2.09
N LEU A 88 -11.69 26.95 2.73
CA LEU A 88 -10.48 26.41 2.11
C LEU A 88 -10.64 24.90 1.95
N GLY A 89 -10.65 24.43 0.70
CA GLY A 89 -10.69 23.01 0.37
C GLY A 89 -9.38 22.28 0.70
N GLN A 90 -9.38 20.96 0.52
CA GLN A 90 -8.16 20.17 0.66
C GLN A 90 -7.16 20.49 -0.46
N LEU A 91 -5.87 20.30 -0.17
CA LEU A 91 -4.84 20.40 -1.19
C LEU A 91 -5.06 19.27 -2.22
N ALA A 92 -5.01 19.64 -3.50
CA ALA A 92 -5.13 18.72 -4.62
C ALA A 92 -3.94 18.91 -5.56
N ASP A 93 -3.54 17.83 -6.22
CA ASP A 93 -2.45 17.87 -7.18
C ASP A 93 -2.86 18.69 -8.40
N ALA A 94 -2.03 19.65 -8.79
CA ALA A 94 -2.26 20.45 -9.98
C ALA A 94 -2.05 19.63 -11.28
N THR A 95 -1.21 18.60 -11.22
CA THR A 95 -0.89 17.68 -12.32
C THR A 95 -0.65 16.28 -11.77
N PRO A 96 -0.92 15.21 -12.54
CA PRO A 96 -0.60 13.85 -12.10
C PRO A 96 0.89 13.67 -11.80
N ASP A 97 1.20 13.08 -10.66
CA ASP A 97 2.58 12.69 -10.36
C ASP A 97 3.05 11.58 -11.28
N THR A 98 4.28 11.71 -11.77
CA THR A 98 4.88 10.78 -12.73
C THR A 98 6.27 10.35 -12.28
N MET A 99 6.72 9.19 -12.77
CA MET A 99 8.13 8.80 -12.72
C MET A 99 8.63 8.37 -14.09
N THR A 100 9.92 8.58 -14.34
CA THR A 100 10.57 8.24 -15.61
C THR A 100 11.52 7.07 -15.40
N LEU A 101 11.31 5.99 -16.16
CA LEU A 101 12.10 4.77 -16.09
C LEU A 101 12.94 4.58 -17.36
N HIS A 102 14.22 4.29 -17.20
CA HIS A 102 15.14 4.10 -18.33
C HIS A 102 15.40 2.62 -18.65
N THR A 103 15.08 1.70 -17.74
CA THR A 103 15.42 0.29 -17.89
C THR A 103 14.18 -0.60 -17.98
N LYS A 104 14.26 -1.63 -18.83
CA LYS A 104 13.23 -2.68 -18.91
C LYS A 104 13.06 -3.40 -17.57
N ASP A 105 14.14 -3.52 -16.79
CA ASP A 105 14.15 -4.16 -15.48
C ASP A 105 13.26 -3.39 -14.50
N ALA A 106 13.43 -2.07 -14.37
CA ALA A 106 12.60 -1.23 -13.51
C ALA A 106 11.17 -1.08 -14.04
N TYR A 107 10.98 -0.93 -15.35
CA TYR A 107 9.65 -0.88 -15.95
C TYR A 107 8.83 -2.13 -15.58
N ARG A 108 9.43 -3.33 -15.74
CA ARG A 108 8.80 -4.60 -15.35
C ARG A 108 8.62 -4.73 -13.84
N MET A 109 9.52 -4.16 -13.04
CA MET A 109 9.37 -4.12 -11.58
C MET A 109 8.15 -3.31 -11.18
N PHE A 110 7.88 -2.21 -11.88
CA PHE A 110 6.72 -1.36 -11.63
C PHE A 110 5.41 -1.97 -12.13
N THR A 111 5.36 -2.40 -13.40
CA THR A 111 4.14 -2.91 -14.01
C THR A 111 3.78 -4.32 -13.57
N GLY A 112 4.78 -5.14 -13.24
CA GLY A 112 4.61 -6.58 -13.10
C GLY A 112 4.40 -7.26 -14.45
N ARG A 113 3.88 -8.49 -14.40
CA ARG A 113 3.47 -9.28 -15.56
C ARG A 113 1.99 -9.67 -15.40
N PRO A 114 1.11 -9.37 -16.37
CA PRO A 114 -0.26 -9.84 -16.32
C PRO A 114 -0.32 -11.37 -16.35
N ALA A 115 -1.47 -11.93 -15.98
CA ALA A 115 -1.73 -13.34 -16.19
C ALA A 115 -1.72 -13.64 -17.70
N ASP A 116 -1.21 -14.80 -18.07
CA ASP A 116 -1.29 -15.29 -19.44
C ASP A 116 -2.11 -16.57 -19.44
N SER A 117 -3.37 -16.45 -19.85
CA SER A 117 -4.32 -17.57 -19.89
C SER A 117 -3.95 -18.61 -20.95
N ALA A 118 -3.34 -18.18 -22.06
CA ALA A 118 -2.88 -19.08 -23.12
C ALA A 118 -1.67 -19.90 -22.67
N ALA A 119 -0.73 -19.29 -21.97
CA ALA A 119 0.46 -19.97 -21.43
C ALA A 119 0.26 -20.57 -20.02
N LYS A 120 -0.94 -20.42 -19.42
CA LYS A 120 -1.26 -20.82 -18.03
C LYS A 120 -0.28 -20.26 -16.99
N LEU A 121 0.21 -19.04 -17.21
CA LEU A 121 1.17 -18.39 -16.31
C LEU A 121 0.44 -17.46 -15.33
N PRO A 122 0.67 -17.60 -14.01
CA PRO A 122 0.08 -16.70 -13.03
C PRO A 122 0.65 -15.29 -13.17
N PRO A 123 -0.13 -14.26 -12.75
CA PRO A 123 0.34 -12.88 -12.75
C PRO A 123 1.51 -12.72 -11.79
N ILE A 124 2.47 -11.86 -12.15
CA ILE A 124 3.54 -11.44 -11.26
C ILE A 124 3.21 -10.00 -10.84
N PRO A 125 2.91 -9.76 -9.55
CA PRO A 125 2.61 -8.42 -9.09
C PRO A 125 3.83 -7.50 -9.21
N GLY A 126 3.60 -6.29 -9.70
CA GLY A 126 4.59 -5.21 -9.72
C GLY A 126 4.36 -4.19 -8.60
N GLY A 127 5.17 -3.13 -8.62
CA GLY A 127 5.08 -2.00 -7.70
C GLY A 127 3.69 -1.37 -7.63
N LYS A 128 2.95 -1.30 -8.76
CA LYS A 128 1.55 -0.81 -8.76
C LYS A 128 0.66 -1.61 -7.81
N ARG A 129 0.68 -2.95 -7.93
CA ARG A 129 -0.13 -3.83 -7.08
C ARG A 129 0.32 -3.77 -5.63
N PHE A 130 1.62 -3.79 -5.39
CA PHE A 130 2.17 -3.65 -4.04
C PHE A 130 1.74 -2.34 -3.37
N ALA A 131 1.85 -1.20 -4.06
CA ALA A 131 1.42 0.10 -3.56
C ALA A 131 -0.08 0.14 -3.26
N ALA A 132 -0.91 -0.43 -4.14
CA ALA A 132 -2.36 -0.54 -3.92
C ALA A 132 -2.69 -1.38 -2.69
N VAL A 133 -2.01 -2.52 -2.49
CA VAL A 133 -2.17 -3.34 -1.28
C VAL A 133 -1.83 -2.55 -0.02
N LEU A 134 -0.67 -1.88 -0.01
CA LEU A 134 -0.26 -1.11 1.16
C LEU A 134 -1.22 0.05 1.43
N LYS A 135 -1.82 0.66 0.40
CA LYS A 135 -2.91 1.63 0.57
C LYS A 135 -4.10 0.99 1.29
N SER A 136 -4.59 -0.16 0.83
CA SER A 136 -5.72 -0.86 1.47
C SER A 136 -5.45 -1.21 2.94
N ILE A 137 -4.25 -1.72 3.24
CA ILE A 137 -3.83 -2.04 4.61
C ILE A 137 -3.67 -0.76 5.46
N TRP A 138 -3.15 0.32 4.87
CA TRP A 138 -3.08 1.62 5.52
C TRP A 138 -4.46 2.15 5.90
N HIS A 139 -5.48 1.99 5.05
CA HIS A 139 -6.86 2.29 5.44
C HIS A 139 -7.35 1.36 6.57
N LEU A 140 -7.04 0.06 6.51
CA LEU A 140 -7.42 -0.90 7.56
C LEU A 140 -6.84 -0.55 8.94
N SER A 141 -5.69 0.14 9.00
CA SER A 141 -5.13 0.62 10.28
C SER A 141 -6.05 1.58 11.05
N ALA A 142 -7.04 2.20 10.38
CA ALA A 142 -8.06 3.01 11.03
C ALA A 142 -8.90 2.21 12.05
N ASN A 143 -9.05 0.90 11.83
CA ASN A 143 -9.81 -0.02 12.70
C ASN A 143 -9.05 -0.45 13.96
N ASP A 144 -7.95 0.22 14.32
CA ASP A 144 -7.09 -0.18 15.43
C ASP A 144 -6.57 -1.63 15.27
N ASN A 145 -6.30 -2.03 14.03
CA ASN A 145 -5.89 -3.39 13.66
C ASN A 145 -4.37 -3.58 13.86
N PRO A 146 -3.93 -4.43 14.80
CA PRO A 146 -2.51 -4.56 15.13
C PRO A 146 -1.69 -5.29 14.04
N TYR A 147 -2.31 -6.18 13.25
CA TYR A 147 -1.62 -6.87 12.15
C TYR A 147 -1.47 -5.97 10.93
N ALA A 148 -2.44 -5.10 10.66
CA ALA A 148 -2.32 -4.07 9.63
C ALA A 148 -1.15 -3.12 9.95
N GLU A 149 -1.03 -2.67 11.21
CA GLU A 149 0.11 -1.83 11.61
C GLU A 149 1.44 -2.60 11.55
N TRP A 150 1.45 -3.88 11.93
CA TRP A 150 2.66 -4.70 11.89
C TRP A 150 3.22 -4.88 10.49
N ILE A 151 2.37 -5.25 9.51
CA ILE A 151 2.86 -5.42 8.14
C ILE A 151 3.29 -4.08 7.53
N LEU A 152 2.64 -2.97 7.88
CA LEU A 152 3.07 -1.64 7.42
C LEU A 152 4.46 -1.26 7.95
N VAL A 153 4.77 -1.55 9.22
CA VAL A 153 6.13 -1.38 9.77
C VAL A 153 7.12 -2.22 8.96
N ARG A 154 6.86 -3.53 8.82
CA ARG A 154 7.77 -4.45 8.12
C ARG A 154 8.03 -4.04 6.67
N MET A 155 6.99 -3.62 5.96
CA MET A 155 7.11 -3.23 4.55
C MET A 155 7.84 -1.90 4.40
N TYR A 156 7.60 -0.95 5.29
CA TYR A 156 8.33 0.30 5.30
C TYR A 156 9.82 0.09 5.56
N ASP A 157 10.16 -0.70 6.58
CA ASP A 157 11.55 -1.02 6.90
C ASP A 157 12.25 -1.78 5.77
N GLY A 158 11.53 -2.71 5.12
CA GLY A 158 12.03 -3.40 3.93
C GLY A 158 12.34 -2.45 2.78
N LEU A 159 11.46 -1.49 2.49
CA LEU A 159 11.72 -0.46 1.47
C LEU A 159 12.93 0.39 1.83
N VAL A 160 13.05 0.84 3.08
CA VAL A 160 14.20 1.62 3.56
C VAL A 160 15.50 0.81 3.45
N ALA A 161 15.48 -0.47 3.83
CA ALA A 161 16.64 -1.34 3.78
C ALA A 161 17.14 -1.56 2.34
N ILE A 162 16.23 -1.82 1.39
CA ILE A 162 16.57 -1.97 -0.02
C ILE A 162 17.14 -0.68 -0.58
N ARG A 163 16.52 0.46 -0.28
CA ARG A 163 17.00 1.77 -0.72
C ARG A 163 18.39 2.10 -0.18
N ALA A 164 18.61 1.83 1.10
CA ALA A 164 19.93 1.98 1.72
C ALA A 164 20.97 1.02 1.11
N HIS A 165 20.56 -0.21 0.76
CA HIS A 165 21.44 -1.15 0.06
C HIS A 165 21.84 -0.63 -1.32
N LEU A 166 20.86 -0.25 -2.13
CA LEU A 166 21.06 0.33 -3.46
C LEU A 166 21.95 1.57 -3.41
N SER A 167 21.61 2.53 -2.56
CA SER A 167 22.35 3.78 -2.39
C SER A 167 23.81 3.53 -2.06
N ARG A 168 24.10 2.64 -1.10
CA ARG A 168 25.49 2.29 -0.73
C ARG A 168 26.28 1.74 -1.92
N VAL A 169 25.67 0.82 -2.69
CA VAL A 169 26.33 0.24 -3.85
C VAL A 169 26.54 1.29 -4.93
N ILE A 170 25.53 2.12 -5.22
CA ILE A 170 25.60 3.22 -6.18
C ILE A 170 26.75 4.16 -5.83
N THR A 171 26.81 4.68 -4.60
CA THR A 171 27.84 5.62 -4.16
C THR A 171 29.24 5.04 -4.34
N ALA A 172 29.47 3.79 -3.93
CA ALA A 172 30.77 3.15 -4.11
C ALA A 172 31.19 3.03 -5.58
N ARG A 173 30.24 2.86 -6.52
CA ARG A 173 30.53 2.81 -7.96
C ARG A 173 30.75 4.20 -8.56
N GLU A 174 30.03 5.20 -8.07
CA GLU A 174 30.23 6.59 -8.47
C GLU A 174 31.62 7.09 -8.07
N GLU A 175 32.07 6.80 -6.85
CA GLU A 175 33.43 7.11 -6.38
C GLU A 175 34.50 6.48 -7.29
N ALA A 176 34.32 5.21 -7.68
CA ALA A 176 35.23 4.54 -8.60
C ALA A 176 35.26 5.20 -9.99
N ILE A 177 34.12 5.68 -10.48
CA ILE A 177 34.04 6.43 -11.75
C ILE A 177 34.72 7.80 -11.61
N ASP A 178 34.56 8.49 -10.49
CA ASP A 178 35.16 9.80 -10.26
C ASP A 178 36.69 9.74 -10.18
N LEU A 179 37.26 8.65 -9.67
CA LEU A 179 38.71 8.41 -9.73
C LEU A 179 39.22 8.32 -11.18
N LEU A 180 38.43 7.73 -12.08
CA LEU A 180 38.75 7.68 -13.51
C LEU A 180 38.64 9.07 -14.14
N LYS A 181 37.67 9.88 -13.71
CA LYS A 181 37.54 11.27 -14.19
C LYS A 181 38.76 12.11 -13.88
N ARG A 182 39.30 11.98 -12.66
CA ARG A 182 40.53 12.67 -12.25
C ARG A 182 41.77 12.27 -13.07
N LYS A 183 41.75 11.08 -13.68
CA LYS A 183 42.81 10.60 -14.59
C LYS A 183 42.62 11.05 -16.05
N GLY A 184 41.62 11.87 -16.33
CA GLY A 184 41.38 12.46 -17.66
C GLY A 184 40.25 11.82 -18.47
N LEU A 185 39.48 10.88 -17.91
CA LEU A 185 38.32 10.31 -18.61
C LEU A 185 37.04 11.11 -18.36
N THR A 186 36.17 11.26 -19.35
CA THR A 186 34.85 11.87 -19.16
C THR A 186 33.78 10.78 -19.15
N LEU A 187 33.42 10.30 -17.97
CA LEU A 187 32.49 9.18 -17.80
C LEU A 187 31.19 9.61 -17.10
N SER A 188 30.04 9.38 -17.72
CA SER A 188 28.71 9.58 -17.11
C SER A 188 27.88 8.30 -17.11
N VAL A 189 26.94 8.16 -16.17
CA VAL A 189 25.98 7.04 -16.15
C VAL A 189 25.08 7.11 -17.39
N MET A 190 24.96 6.00 -18.11
CA MET A 190 24.16 5.95 -19.33
C MET A 190 22.67 6.16 -19.02
N GLY A 191 21.96 6.82 -19.94
CA GLY A 191 20.51 6.94 -19.94
C GLY A 191 19.91 6.24 -21.16
N SER A 192 18.66 5.78 -21.04
CA SER A 192 17.89 5.35 -22.22
C SER A 192 17.73 6.51 -23.21
N ARG A 193 17.83 6.21 -24.51
CA ARG A 193 17.49 7.14 -25.59
C ARG A 193 15.97 7.36 -25.71
N SER A 194 15.18 6.46 -25.13
CA SER A 194 13.72 6.49 -25.13
C SER A 194 13.22 6.02 -23.76
N PRO A 195 13.37 6.84 -22.71
CA PRO A 195 12.82 6.52 -21.40
C PRO A 195 11.29 6.52 -21.44
N THR A 196 10.68 5.79 -20.52
CA THR A 196 9.22 5.70 -20.41
C THR A 196 8.77 6.41 -19.15
N THR A 197 7.90 7.40 -19.30
CA THR A 197 7.23 8.06 -18.18
C THR A 197 5.91 7.36 -17.89
N VAL A 198 5.65 7.12 -16.61
CA VAL A 198 4.42 6.50 -16.12
C VAL A 198 3.81 7.35 -15.03
N GLU A 199 2.49 7.48 -15.04
CA GLU A 199 1.74 8.11 -13.96
C GLU A 199 1.72 7.20 -12.73
N LEU A 200 1.90 7.80 -11.56
CA LEU A 200 1.92 7.10 -10.28
C LEU A 200 0.50 6.83 -9.78
N GLY A 201 -0.36 7.86 -9.80
CA GLY A 201 -1.75 7.78 -9.31
C GLY A 201 -1.85 7.36 -7.83
N PHE A 202 -0.78 7.52 -7.05
CA PHE A 202 -0.72 7.01 -5.68
C PHE A 202 -1.37 7.97 -4.69
N ARG A 203 -2.44 7.49 -4.02
CA ARG A 203 -3.12 8.23 -2.96
C ARG A 203 -2.70 7.78 -1.54
N SER A 204 -1.47 7.28 -1.40
CA SER A 204 -0.93 6.86 -0.10
C SER A 204 0.58 7.10 -0.01
N PRO A 205 1.11 7.41 1.19
CA PRO A 205 2.55 7.60 1.37
C PRO A 205 3.37 6.34 1.03
N TYR A 206 2.78 5.16 1.19
CA TYR A 206 3.40 3.89 0.83
C TYR A 206 3.57 3.72 -0.69
N GLY A 207 2.67 4.30 -1.49
CA GLY A 207 2.84 4.35 -2.94
C GLY A 207 4.07 5.15 -3.34
N TYR A 208 4.26 6.34 -2.77
CA TYR A 208 5.46 7.15 -3.02
C TYR A 208 6.74 6.47 -2.55
N ALA A 209 6.74 5.84 -1.37
CA ALA A 209 7.90 5.06 -0.91
C ALA A 209 8.25 3.90 -1.87
N THR A 210 7.23 3.30 -2.49
CA THR A 210 7.41 2.28 -3.53
C THR A 210 8.00 2.87 -4.81
N ALA A 211 7.50 4.02 -5.29
CA ALA A 211 8.05 4.71 -6.45
C ALA A 211 9.53 5.06 -6.26
N GLU A 212 9.90 5.61 -5.10
CA GLU A 212 11.29 5.94 -4.78
C GLU A 212 12.20 4.72 -4.85
N ALA A 213 11.79 3.58 -4.27
CA ALA A 213 12.57 2.35 -4.35
C ALA A 213 12.75 1.85 -5.80
N ILE A 214 11.74 2.03 -6.65
CA ILE A 214 11.81 1.64 -8.07
C ILE A 214 12.72 2.58 -8.86
N VAL A 215 12.69 3.88 -8.60
CA VAL A 215 13.59 4.85 -9.26
C VAL A 215 15.05 4.59 -8.84
N GLU A 216 15.32 4.30 -7.57
CA GLU A 216 16.65 3.91 -7.12
C GLU A 216 17.11 2.61 -7.80
N PHE A 217 16.21 1.63 -7.95
CA PHE A 217 16.51 0.40 -8.68
C PHE A 217 16.78 0.65 -10.17
N ASP A 218 16.02 1.54 -10.83
CA ASP A 218 16.29 1.94 -12.20
C ASP A 218 17.70 2.54 -12.35
N TYR A 219 18.07 3.45 -11.46
CA TYR A 219 19.40 4.04 -11.44
C TYR A 219 20.50 3.01 -11.18
N TYR A 220 20.30 2.09 -10.24
CA TYR A 220 21.20 0.98 -10.00
C TYR A 220 21.41 0.12 -11.25
N VAL A 221 20.34 -0.27 -11.95
CA VAL A 221 20.45 -1.05 -13.19
C VAL A 221 21.21 -0.27 -14.27
N ARG A 222 20.97 1.04 -14.40
CA ARG A 222 21.74 1.90 -15.33
C ARG A 222 23.21 1.96 -14.95
N MET A 223 23.53 2.05 -13.66
CA MET A 223 24.90 2.03 -13.16
C MET A 223 25.60 0.73 -13.54
N ILE A 224 24.99 -0.42 -13.23
CA ILE A 224 25.56 -1.73 -13.57
C ILE A 224 25.78 -1.88 -15.07
N LYS A 225 24.79 -1.52 -15.91
CA LYS A 225 24.94 -1.57 -17.37
C LYS A 225 26.01 -0.61 -17.89
N THR A 226 26.20 0.53 -17.23
CA THR A 226 27.29 1.47 -17.54
C THR A 226 28.65 0.86 -17.23
N LEU A 227 28.80 0.18 -16.10
CA LEU A 227 30.04 -0.49 -15.73
C LEU A 227 30.39 -1.61 -16.70
N ILE A 228 29.40 -2.41 -17.13
CA ILE A 228 29.59 -3.41 -18.18
C ILE A 228 30.09 -2.77 -19.46
N HIS A 229 29.36 -1.75 -19.95
CA HIS A 229 29.68 -1.11 -21.23
C HIS A 229 31.07 -0.43 -21.24
N LYS A 230 31.58 -0.03 -20.07
CA LYS A 230 32.86 0.66 -19.91
C LYS A 230 34.00 -0.25 -19.43
N ASP A 231 33.81 -1.57 -19.56
CA ASP A 231 34.80 -2.58 -19.20
C ASP A 231 35.27 -2.45 -17.73
N ARG A 232 34.29 -2.26 -16.83
CA ARG A 232 34.51 -2.20 -15.37
C ARG A 232 33.86 -3.35 -14.61
N MET A 233 33.08 -4.15 -15.32
CA MET A 233 32.35 -5.28 -14.80
C MET A 233 32.09 -6.24 -15.96
N SER A 234 32.22 -7.54 -15.75
CA SER A 234 31.85 -8.50 -16.77
C SER A 234 30.34 -8.56 -16.95
N ASP A 235 29.93 -9.03 -18.12
CA ASP A 235 28.55 -9.32 -18.46
C ASP A 235 27.84 -10.22 -17.43
N GLU A 236 28.52 -11.28 -16.96
CA GLU A 236 27.92 -12.21 -16.01
C GLU A 236 27.78 -11.61 -14.61
N GLU A 237 28.81 -10.91 -14.12
CA GLU A 237 28.74 -10.21 -12.83
C GLU A 237 27.58 -9.21 -12.81
N GLY A 238 27.41 -8.42 -13.88
CA GLY A 238 26.33 -7.45 -13.95
C GLY A 238 24.95 -8.10 -14.02
N ARG A 239 24.79 -9.21 -14.75
CA ARG A 239 23.54 -9.97 -14.76
C ARG A 239 23.22 -10.55 -13.38
N VAL A 240 24.19 -11.14 -12.70
CA VAL A 240 24.02 -11.64 -11.32
C VAL A 240 23.62 -10.50 -10.39
N ALA A 241 24.32 -9.37 -10.43
CA ALA A 241 24.08 -8.21 -9.56
C ALA A 241 22.66 -7.64 -9.73
N ILE A 242 22.15 -7.54 -10.96
CA ILE A 242 20.77 -7.10 -11.23
C ILE A 242 19.76 -8.16 -10.75
N ARG A 243 20.02 -9.45 -11.02
CA ARG A 243 19.11 -10.54 -10.61
C ARG A 243 18.97 -10.66 -9.10
N VAL A 244 20.04 -10.46 -8.34
CA VAL A 244 20.01 -10.55 -6.87
C VAL A 244 19.07 -9.51 -6.29
N VAL A 245 19.31 -8.22 -6.58
CA VAL A 245 18.46 -7.13 -6.06
C VAL A 245 17.04 -7.22 -6.61
N GLY A 246 16.90 -7.57 -7.89
CA GLY A 246 15.58 -7.76 -8.50
C GLY A 246 14.77 -8.92 -7.88
N ARG A 247 15.42 -9.93 -7.29
CA ARG A 247 14.70 -10.97 -6.53
C ARG A 247 14.29 -10.49 -5.15
N GLU A 248 15.17 -9.76 -4.46
CA GLU A 248 14.90 -9.18 -3.14
C GLU A 248 13.69 -8.24 -3.18
N MET A 249 13.65 -7.30 -4.13
CA MET A 249 12.50 -6.40 -4.31
C MET A 249 11.20 -7.15 -4.59
N ARG A 250 11.24 -8.19 -5.44
CA ARG A 250 10.05 -8.99 -5.75
C ARG A 250 9.56 -9.78 -4.53
N ALA A 251 10.48 -10.32 -3.73
CA ALA A 251 10.14 -11.01 -2.49
C ALA A 251 9.44 -10.05 -1.51
N LEU A 252 9.96 -8.83 -1.36
CA LEU A 252 9.31 -7.78 -0.58
C LEU A 252 7.90 -7.46 -1.11
N PHE A 253 7.74 -7.35 -2.43
CA PHE A 253 6.44 -7.00 -3.04
C PHE A 253 5.36 -8.08 -2.87
N LEU A 254 5.76 -9.35 -2.77
CA LEU A 254 4.84 -10.47 -2.63
C LEU A 254 4.26 -10.61 -1.23
N GLU A 255 5.02 -10.20 -0.21
CA GLU A 255 4.62 -10.42 1.18
C GLU A 255 3.25 -9.79 1.53
N PRO A 256 3.00 -8.49 1.33
CA PRO A 256 1.75 -7.89 1.81
C PRO A 256 0.55 -8.34 0.98
N ILE A 257 0.74 -8.80 -0.26
CA ILE A 257 -0.34 -9.38 -1.09
C ILE A 257 -0.90 -10.64 -0.41
N ARG A 258 -0.02 -11.46 0.19
CA ARG A 258 -0.47 -12.61 0.99
C ARG A 258 -1.27 -12.15 2.21
N TRP A 259 -0.83 -11.10 2.89
CA TRP A 259 -1.51 -10.57 4.08
C TRP A 259 -2.88 -10.00 3.76
N GLU A 260 -2.98 -9.19 2.72
CA GLU A 260 -4.22 -8.56 2.25
C GLU A 260 -5.33 -9.58 2.00
N ARG A 261 -5.01 -10.71 1.35
CA ARG A 261 -5.95 -11.81 1.09
C ARG A 261 -6.66 -12.33 2.34
N HIS A 262 -6.05 -12.18 3.51
CA HIS A 262 -6.63 -12.60 4.78
C HIS A 262 -7.19 -11.40 5.56
N LEU A 263 -6.43 -10.31 5.68
CA LEU A 263 -6.82 -9.11 6.44
C LEU A 263 -8.08 -8.42 5.92
N LEU A 264 -8.34 -8.49 4.61
CA LEU A 264 -9.52 -7.87 4.00
C LEU A 264 -10.74 -8.78 3.91
N ARG A 265 -10.65 -10.04 4.36
CA ARG A 265 -11.82 -10.94 4.43
C ARG A 265 -12.85 -10.38 5.38
N GLU A 266 -14.13 -10.53 5.07
CA GLU A 266 -15.24 -9.95 5.85
C GLU A 266 -15.18 -10.35 7.32
N GLU A 267 -14.79 -11.59 7.61
CA GLU A 267 -14.73 -12.14 8.96
C GLU A 267 -13.55 -11.57 9.76
N LEU A 268 -12.45 -11.17 9.09
CA LEU A 268 -11.23 -10.68 9.73
C LEU A 268 -11.08 -9.16 9.67
N ARG A 269 -11.83 -8.49 8.79
CA ARG A 269 -11.83 -7.03 8.63
C ARG A 269 -12.16 -6.25 9.91
N PRO A 270 -13.05 -6.73 10.82
CA PRO A 270 -13.31 -6.08 12.10
C PRO A 270 -12.22 -6.27 13.16
N LEU A 271 -11.17 -7.06 12.89
CA LEU A 271 -10.12 -7.34 13.86
C LEU A 271 -9.51 -6.04 14.39
N SER A 272 -9.49 -5.92 15.72
CA SER A 272 -8.90 -4.79 16.43
C SER A 272 -8.19 -5.24 17.71
N ARG A 273 -7.47 -4.34 18.38
CA ARG A 273 -6.80 -4.64 19.65
C ARG A 273 -7.76 -5.08 20.77
N SER A 274 -9.02 -4.64 20.76
CA SER A 274 -9.99 -5.05 21.79
C SER A 274 -10.34 -6.54 21.69
N ASP A 275 -10.17 -7.16 20.53
CA ASP A 275 -10.43 -8.59 20.34
C ASP A 275 -9.48 -9.50 21.15
N PHE A 276 -8.35 -8.95 21.59
CA PHE A 276 -7.35 -9.63 22.42
C PHE A 276 -7.62 -9.48 23.92
N LEU A 277 -8.58 -8.64 24.31
CA LEU A 277 -8.87 -8.39 25.71
C LEU A 277 -9.71 -9.53 26.31
N PRO A 278 -9.60 -9.80 27.63
CA PRO A 278 -10.38 -10.86 28.29
C PRO A 278 -11.91 -10.71 28.14
N THR A 279 -12.38 -9.48 27.91
CA THR A 279 -13.79 -9.14 27.73
C THR A 279 -14.31 -9.38 26.30
N ALA A 280 -13.46 -9.83 25.38
CA ALA A 280 -13.84 -10.09 23.99
C ALA A 280 -14.92 -11.19 23.89
N ASP A 281 -15.75 -11.14 22.84
CA ASP A 281 -16.71 -12.21 22.54
C ASP A 281 -16.03 -13.41 21.84
N GLU A 282 -16.79 -14.46 21.55
CA GLU A 282 -16.21 -15.67 20.93
C GLU A 282 -15.78 -15.42 19.47
N MET A 283 -16.48 -14.55 18.74
CA MET A 283 -16.12 -14.22 17.36
C MET A 283 -14.79 -13.47 17.31
N ALA A 284 -14.58 -12.51 18.22
CA ALA A 284 -13.33 -11.80 18.41
C ALA A 284 -12.17 -12.75 18.73
N ARG A 285 -12.38 -13.68 19.67
CA ARG A 285 -11.38 -14.72 19.97
C ARG A 285 -11.08 -15.60 18.76
N GLN A 286 -12.09 -15.95 17.96
CA GLN A 286 -11.89 -16.71 16.72
C GLN A 286 -11.06 -15.94 15.68
N ARG A 287 -11.31 -14.62 15.49
CA ARG A 287 -10.49 -13.75 14.63
C ARG A 287 -9.03 -13.75 15.09
N VAL A 288 -8.79 -13.59 16.39
CA VAL A 288 -7.43 -13.62 16.96
C VAL A 288 -6.76 -14.96 16.71
N ARG A 289 -7.43 -16.08 17.01
CA ARG A 289 -6.88 -17.43 16.75
C ARG A 289 -6.52 -17.63 15.29
N ALA A 290 -7.41 -17.24 14.37
CA ALA A 290 -7.17 -17.34 12.94
C ALA A 290 -5.94 -16.53 12.50
N MET A 291 -5.81 -15.30 12.99
CA MET A 291 -4.68 -14.43 12.63
C MET A 291 -3.35 -14.90 13.20
N VAL A 292 -3.34 -15.37 14.46
CA VAL A 292 -2.14 -15.96 15.07
C VAL A 292 -1.71 -17.22 14.33
N ALA A 293 -2.67 -18.07 13.91
CA ALA A 293 -2.36 -19.25 13.10
C ALA A 293 -1.78 -18.90 11.72
N LEU A 294 -2.25 -17.82 11.09
CA LEU A 294 -1.81 -17.40 9.76
C LEU A 294 -0.46 -16.67 9.75
N PHE A 295 -0.23 -15.79 10.73
CA PHE A 295 0.89 -14.83 10.70
C PHE A 295 1.79 -14.88 11.93
N GLY A 296 1.47 -15.70 12.91
CA GLY A 296 2.13 -15.72 14.22
C GLY A 296 1.70 -14.56 15.11
N GLU A 297 2.29 -14.50 16.29
CA GLU A 297 1.97 -13.45 17.27
C GLU A 297 2.46 -12.09 16.80
N VAL A 298 1.60 -11.08 16.90
CA VAL A 298 1.99 -9.69 16.66
C VAL A 298 3.05 -9.27 17.69
N PRO A 299 4.15 -8.60 17.29
CA PRO A 299 5.13 -8.11 18.24
C PRO A 299 4.50 -7.20 19.29
N ARG A 300 4.81 -7.43 20.57
CA ARG A 300 4.25 -6.66 21.70
C ARG A 300 4.41 -5.15 21.53
N LYS A 301 5.54 -4.69 20.99
CA LYS A 301 5.80 -3.27 20.74
C LYS A 301 4.83 -2.67 19.73
N VAL A 302 4.51 -3.41 18.67
CA VAL A 302 3.48 -2.99 17.70
C VAL A 302 2.10 -3.07 18.34
N PHE A 303 1.79 -4.15 19.04
CA PHE A 303 0.49 -4.33 19.70
C PHE A 303 0.19 -3.24 20.74
N THR A 304 1.18 -2.78 21.49
CA THR A 304 1.01 -1.69 22.48
C THR A 304 1.09 -0.29 21.85
N GLY A 305 1.55 -0.18 20.61
CA GLY A 305 1.82 1.09 19.93
C GLY A 305 3.12 1.77 20.37
N ALA A 306 4.02 1.06 21.06
CA ALA A 306 5.39 1.52 21.31
C ALA A 306 6.22 1.58 20.01
N GLU A 307 5.88 0.74 19.05
CA GLU A 307 6.37 0.76 17.67
C GLU A 307 5.17 0.97 16.75
N THR A 308 5.20 2.03 15.95
CA THR A 308 4.10 2.38 15.04
C THR A 308 4.62 2.49 13.63
N PRO A 309 3.83 2.11 12.62
CA PRO A 309 4.22 2.35 11.23
C PRO A 309 4.38 3.86 11.01
N ARG A 310 5.30 4.24 10.11
CA ARG A 310 5.58 5.65 9.79
C ARG A 310 4.31 6.43 9.43
N HIS A 311 3.35 5.76 8.79
CA HIS A 311 2.04 6.33 8.49
C HIS A 311 0.92 5.37 8.91
N THR A 312 0.06 5.80 9.82
CA THR A 312 -1.15 5.07 10.27
C THR A 312 -2.38 5.96 10.14
N ARG A 313 -3.54 5.36 9.91
CA ARG A 313 -4.85 6.02 10.00
C ARG A 313 -5.47 5.86 11.40
N ARG A 314 -4.85 5.09 12.29
CA ARG A 314 -5.28 4.94 13.68
C ARG A 314 -5.30 6.30 14.39
N ARG A 315 -6.46 6.67 14.95
CA ARG A 315 -6.64 7.92 15.72
C ARG A 315 -6.81 7.69 17.22
N VAL A 316 -6.77 6.43 17.67
CA VAL A 316 -7.00 6.05 19.08
C VAL A 316 -5.83 6.49 19.95
N LYS A 317 -6.12 7.28 20.99
CA LYS A 317 -5.18 7.61 22.06
C LYS A 317 -5.50 6.73 23.28
N LEU A 318 -4.57 5.86 23.63
CA LEU A 318 -4.73 4.94 24.76
C LEU A 318 -4.44 5.67 26.07
N THR A 319 -5.27 5.44 27.08
CA THR A 319 -5.00 5.80 28.48
C THR A 319 -3.98 4.84 29.10
N ASN A 320 -3.35 5.26 30.21
CA ASN A 320 -2.40 4.39 30.95
C ASN A 320 -3.06 3.12 31.51
N ALA A 321 -4.37 3.10 31.71
CA ALA A 321 -5.10 1.90 32.14
C ALA A 321 -5.29 0.93 30.97
N GLU A 322 -5.72 1.43 29.82
CA GLU A 322 -5.88 0.63 28.60
C GLU A 322 -4.53 0.08 28.12
N LEU A 323 -3.47 0.87 28.18
CA LEU A 323 -2.12 0.41 27.83
C LEU A 323 -1.68 -0.77 28.71
N ARG A 324 -1.92 -0.70 30.02
CA ARG A 324 -1.63 -1.81 30.95
C ARG A 324 -2.44 -3.08 30.62
N LEU A 325 -3.70 -2.93 30.21
CA LEU A 325 -4.51 -4.06 29.75
C LEU A 325 -3.92 -4.69 28.48
N LEU A 326 -3.47 -3.88 27.52
CA LEU A 326 -2.83 -4.37 26.29
C LEU A 326 -1.46 -5.02 26.54
N GLU A 327 -0.70 -4.52 27.51
CA GLU A 327 0.57 -5.14 27.93
C GLU A 327 0.35 -6.54 28.51
N GLN A 328 -0.74 -6.73 29.25
CA GLN A 328 -1.10 -8.01 29.89
C GLN A 328 -1.90 -8.95 28.99
N ALA A 329 -2.45 -8.46 27.87
CA ALA A 329 -3.25 -9.28 26.96
C ALA A 329 -2.44 -10.46 26.40
N SER A 330 -3.07 -11.63 26.33
CA SER A 330 -2.44 -12.79 25.70
C SER A 330 -2.41 -12.60 24.18
N LEU A 331 -1.25 -12.76 23.57
CA LEU A 331 -1.09 -12.71 22.10
C LEU A 331 -1.02 -14.09 21.48
N THR A 332 -0.99 -15.13 22.30
CA THR A 332 -1.07 -16.53 21.88
C THR A 332 -2.48 -16.87 21.43
N ALA A 333 -2.59 -17.80 20.48
CA ALA A 333 -3.85 -18.51 20.25
C ALA A 333 -4.08 -19.42 21.45
N ALA A 334 -5.06 -19.11 22.31
CA ALA A 334 -5.50 -20.06 23.31
C ALA A 334 -6.02 -21.32 22.58
N GLU A 335 -5.54 -22.51 22.97
CA GLU A 335 -6.00 -23.79 22.41
C GLU A 335 -7.50 -23.95 22.71
N GLY A 336 -8.33 -23.72 21.70
CA GLY A 336 -9.72 -24.18 21.64
C GLY A 336 -9.78 -25.44 20.75
N PRO A 337 -10.77 -26.32 20.93
CA PRO A 337 -10.78 -27.65 20.31
C PRO A 337 -10.64 -27.54 18.79
N GLN A 338 -9.67 -28.26 18.23
CA GLN A 338 -9.46 -28.41 16.80
C GLN A 338 -10.76 -28.94 16.18
N GLN A 339 -11.47 -28.09 15.44
CA GLN A 339 -12.41 -28.60 14.43
C GLN A 339 -11.56 -29.10 13.26
N PRO A 340 -11.75 -30.34 12.82
CA PRO A 340 -10.98 -30.90 11.73
C PRO A 340 -11.29 -30.13 10.44
N ASP A 341 -10.26 -29.96 9.62
CA ASP A 341 -10.35 -29.42 8.27
C ASP A 341 -11.52 -30.06 7.51
N THR A 342 -12.49 -29.24 7.12
CA THR A 342 -13.43 -29.60 6.05
C THR A 342 -13.37 -28.52 4.99
N GLU A 343 -12.61 -28.83 3.94
CA GLU A 343 -12.79 -28.43 2.55
C GLU A 343 -12.90 -26.94 2.23
N LEU A 344 -11.75 -26.35 1.87
CA LEU A 344 -11.67 -25.28 0.87
C LEU A 344 -10.67 -25.73 -0.21
N LEU A 345 -11.19 -26.44 -1.22
CA LEU A 345 -10.56 -26.59 -2.53
C LEU A 345 -10.94 -25.42 -3.43
#